data_AF-A0A834I550-F1
#
_entry.id   AF-A0A834I550-F1
#
_cell.length_a   1.000
_cell.length_b   1.000
_cell.length_c   1.000
_cell.angle_alpha   90.00
_cell.angle_beta   90.00
_cell.angle_gamma   90.00
#
_symmetry.space_group_name_H-M   'P 1'
#
loop_
_entity.id
_entity.type
_entity.pdbx_description
1 polymer ?
#
loop_
_entity_poly.entity_id
_entity_poly.type
_entity_poly.pdbx_seq_one_letter_code
_entity_poly.pdbx_strand_id
1 'polypeptide(L)'
;MNTEDDERSGRRKVIVTDENILKIHKLLLNDHKLKLNEISDNLYLNISTERVHHIIHEYLGMKKLSAKWVQRELTFDQKQRRVDDSVQYLKMIKHNKPEFLRRYVTMDETWHHHFTPKSNRQSSEWTAQDEPALMLITK
;
A
#
# COMPACT_ATOMS: atom_id res chain seq x y z
N MET A 1 5.36 -27.01 -52.38
CA MET A 1 6.33 -27.05 -51.26
C MET A 1 5.85 -26.05 -50.23
N ASN A 2 5.24 -26.53 -49.15
CA ASN A 2 4.85 -25.68 -48.02
C ASN A 2 6.07 -25.49 -47.12
N THR A 3 6.54 -24.24 -47.01
CA THR A 3 7.51 -23.82 -45.99
C THR A 3 6.72 -23.33 -44.79
N GLU A 4 6.21 -24.27 -44.00
CA GLU A 4 5.72 -23.95 -42.66
C GLU A 4 6.93 -23.81 -41.74
N ASP A 5 6.98 -22.69 -41.03
CA ASP A 5 8.07 -22.36 -40.11
C ASP A 5 7.89 -23.22 -38.84
N ASP A 6 8.86 -24.09 -38.55
CA ASP A 6 8.83 -24.92 -37.34
C ASP A 6 8.77 -24.03 -36.08
N GLU A 7 8.10 -24.49 -35.03
CA GLU A 7 8.07 -23.79 -33.74
C GLU A 7 9.50 -23.58 -33.22
N ARG A 8 9.98 -22.34 -33.27
CA ARG A 8 11.27 -21.95 -32.72
C ARG A 8 11.26 -22.19 -31.20
N SER A 9 12.01 -23.18 -30.75
CA SER A 9 12.40 -23.35 -29.34
C SER A 9 13.29 -22.18 -28.89
N GLY A 10 12.67 -21.05 -28.55
CA GLY A 10 13.32 -19.97 -27.82
C GLY A 10 13.77 -20.41 -26.42
N ARG A 11 14.78 -19.70 -25.87
CA ARG A 11 15.48 -20.01 -24.61
C ARG A 11 14.54 -20.38 -23.45
N ARG A 12 14.48 -21.67 -23.08
CA ARG A 12 13.89 -22.10 -21.80
C ARG A 12 14.74 -21.57 -20.64
N LYS A 13 14.24 -20.55 -19.94
CA LYS A 13 14.58 -20.25 -18.56
C LYS A 13 13.27 -20.07 -17.81
N VAL A 14 12.65 -21.18 -17.45
CA VAL A 14 11.46 -21.20 -16.58
C VAL A 14 11.94 -20.85 -15.18
N ILE A 15 12.25 -19.57 -14.96
CA ILE A 15 12.54 -19.02 -13.63
C ILE A 15 11.21 -18.74 -12.91
N VAL A 16 10.14 -18.52 -13.67
CA VAL A 16 8.77 -18.44 -13.19
C VAL A 16 8.22 -19.86 -13.06
N THR A 17 8.69 -20.60 -12.06
CA THR A 17 8.10 -21.87 -11.64
C THR A 17 7.11 -21.62 -10.50
N ASP A 18 6.11 -22.49 -10.36
CA ASP A 18 5.16 -22.43 -9.24
C ASP A 18 5.87 -22.44 -7.88
N GLU A 19 6.98 -23.17 -7.77
CA GLU A 19 7.83 -23.17 -6.58
C GLU A 19 8.40 -21.79 -6.25
N ASN A 20 8.88 -21.06 -7.27
CA ASN A 20 9.47 -19.74 -7.08
C ASN A 20 8.40 -18.68 -6.80
N ILE A 21 7.23 -18.79 -7.45
CA ILE A 21 6.06 -17.96 -7.15
C ILE A 21 5.66 -18.15 -5.67
N LEU A 22 5.58 -19.40 -5.22
CA LEU A 22 5.16 -19.74 -3.87
C LEU A 22 6.21 -19.31 -2.82
N LYS A 23 7.51 -19.39 -3.13
CA LYS A 23 8.59 -18.84 -2.28
C LYS A 23 8.52 -17.32 -2.15
N ILE A 24 8.34 -16.60 -3.27
CA ILE A 24 8.20 -15.13 -3.26
C ILE A 24 6.96 -14.72 -2.45
N HIS A 25 5.84 -15.43 -2.65
CA HIS A 25 4.61 -15.17 -1.91
C HIS A 25 4.80 -15.36 -0.39
N LYS A 26 5.44 -16.47 0.03
CA LYS A 26 5.76 -16.71 1.45
C LYS A 26 6.67 -15.63 2.04
N LEU A 27 7.68 -15.18 1.31
CA LEU A 27 8.58 -14.11 1.76
C LEU A 27 7.84 -12.79 1.96
N LEU A 28 6.97 -12.42 1.02
CA LEU A 28 6.16 -11.20 1.11
C LEU A 28 5.11 -11.25 2.23
N LEU A 29 4.54 -12.42 2.53
CA LEU A 29 3.63 -12.59 3.66
C LEU A 29 4.35 -12.48 5.00
N ASN A 30 5.62 -12.89 5.08
CA ASN A 30 6.42 -12.75 6.29
C ASN A 30 6.86 -11.30 6.53
N ASP A 31 7.25 -10.58 5.47
CA ASP A 31 7.58 -9.15 5.52
C ASP A 31 7.13 -8.42 4.25
N HIS A 32 6.04 -7.65 4.37
CA HIS A 32 5.49 -6.86 3.28
C HIS A 32 6.37 -5.65 2.89
N LYS A 33 7.37 -5.27 3.70
CA LYS A 33 8.21 -4.07 3.47
C LYS A 33 9.34 -4.31 2.48
N LEU A 34 9.64 -5.57 2.20
CA LEU A 34 10.81 -5.97 1.41
C LEU A 34 10.91 -5.21 0.09
N LYS A 35 12.13 -4.77 -0.23
CA LYS A 35 12.47 -4.18 -1.52
C LYS A 35 12.68 -5.28 -2.56
N LEU A 36 12.48 -4.95 -3.83
CA LEU A 36 12.69 -5.90 -4.94
C LEU A 36 14.10 -6.52 -4.92
N ASN A 37 15.12 -5.71 -4.60
CA ASN A 37 16.49 -6.18 -4.50
C ASN A 37 16.66 -7.17 -3.34
N GLU A 38 16.07 -6.89 -2.18
CA GLU A 38 16.12 -7.78 -1.02
C GLU A 38 15.42 -9.11 -1.33
N ILE A 39 14.31 -9.10 -2.07
CA ILE A 39 13.62 -10.33 -2.50
C ILE A 39 14.48 -11.11 -3.48
N SER A 40 15.07 -10.43 -4.46
CA SER A 40 16.01 -11.02 -5.44
C SER A 40 17.20 -11.70 -4.75
N ASP A 41 17.79 -11.04 -3.76
CA ASP A 41 18.96 -11.52 -3.03
C ASP A 41 18.61 -12.67 -2.08
N ASN A 42 17.46 -12.61 -1.39
CA ASN A 42 17.02 -13.64 -0.43
C ASN A 42 16.68 -14.98 -1.09
N LEU A 43 16.25 -14.99 -2.35
CA LEU A 43 15.85 -16.25 -2.99
C LEU A 43 17.04 -17.15 -3.38
N TYR A 44 18.29 -16.67 -3.35
CA TYR A 44 19.49 -17.42 -3.81
C TYR A 44 19.34 -18.05 -5.22
N LEU A 45 18.35 -17.61 -6.01
CA LEU A 45 17.91 -18.26 -7.25
C LEU A 45 18.38 -17.53 -8.50
N ASN A 46 19.28 -16.54 -8.37
CA ASN A 46 19.78 -15.70 -9.49
C ASN A 46 18.63 -15.13 -10.35
N ILE A 47 17.52 -14.74 -9.72
CA ILE A 47 16.37 -14.14 -10.37
C ILE A 47 16.65 -12.65 -10.49
N SER A 48 16.46 -12.05 -11.67
CA SER A 48 16.63 -10.61 -11.80
C SER A 48 15.49 -9.85 -11.11
N THR A 49 15.75 -8.62 -10.69
CA THR A 49 14.75 -7.76 -10.03
C THR A 49 13.53 -7.50 -10.92
N GLU A 50 13.70 -7.45 -12.25
CA GLU A 50 12.59 -7.34 -13.21
C GLU A 50 11.71 -8.58 -13.20
N ARG A 51 12.29 -9.77 -13.05
CA ARG A 51 11.53 -11.03 -12.99
C ARG A 51 10.78 -11.15 -11.67
N VAL A 52 11.38 -10.73 -10.56
CA VAL A 52 10.69 -10.62 -9.27
C VAL A 52 9.51 -9.66 -9.39
N HIS A 53 9.72 -8.46 -9.96
CA HIS A 53 8.65 -7.49 -10.19
C HIS A 53 7.51 -8.08 -11.05
N HIS A 54 7.86 -8.77 -12.15
CA HIS A 54 6.87 -9.42 -13.02
C HIS A 54 6.07 -10.51 -12.28
N ILE A 55 6.72 -11.33 -11.45
CA ILE A 55 6.01 -12.36 -10.65
C ILE A 55 5.04 -11.70 -9.66
N ILE A 56 5.50 -10.67 -8.95
CA ILE A 56 4.68 -9.99 -7.94
C ILE A 56 3.46 -9.31 -8.57
N HIS A 57 3.62 -8.66 -9.71
CA HIS A 57 2.54 -7.94 -10.37
C HIS A 57 1.60 -8.84 -11.19
N GLU A 58 2.15 -9.73 -12.03
CA GLU A 58 1.33 -10.48 -12.99
C GLU A 58 0.82 -11.82 -12.42
N TYR A 59 1.59 -12.48 -11.55
CA TYR A 59 1.22 -13.80 -11.02
C TYR A 59 0.60 -13.70 -9.63
N LEU A 60 1.11 -12.81 -8.77
CA LEU A 60 0.57 -12.59 -7.43
C LEU A 60 -0.47 -11.45 -7.36
N GLY A 61 -0.56 -10.61 -8.39
CA GLY A 61 -1.51 -9.48 -8.42
C GLY A 61 -1.24 -8.42 -7.34
N MET A 62 -0.05 -8.42 -6.72
CA MET A 62 0.27 -7.54 -5.60
C MET A 62 0.80 -6.19 -6.11
N LYS A 63 0.56 -5.14 -5.32
CA LYS A 63 1.04 -3.77 -5.61
C LYS A 63 1.76 -3.20 -4.41
N LYS A 64 2.84 -2.44 -4.66
CA LYS A 64 3.54 -1.71 -3.60
C LYS A 64 2.86 -0.37 -3.35
N LEU A 65 2.23 -0.22 -2.20
CA LEU A 65 1.56 1.00 -1.76
C LEU A 65 2.38 1.68 -0.66
N SER A 66 2.45 3.01 -0.70
CA SER A 66 3.00 3.78 0.42
C SER A 66 2.03 3.74 1.59
N ALA A 67 2.52 3.41 2.79
CA ALA A 67 1.70 3.49 3.99
C ALA A 67 1.20 4.94 4.20
N LYS A 68 -0.03 5.07 4.71
CA LYS A 68 -0.60 6.37 5.05
C LYS A 68 -0.17 6.75 6.46
N TRP A 69 0.36 7.95 6.63
CA TRP A 69 0.63 8.49 7.95
C TRP A 69 -0.68 8.85 8.65
N VAL A 70 -0.82 8.37 9.87
CA VAL A 70 -1.94 8.67 10.76
C VAL A 70 -1.37 9.29 12.03
N GLN A 71 -1.93 10.43 12.41
CA GLN A 71 -1.41 11.26 13.48
C GLN A 71 -1.43 10.57 14.86
N ARG A 72 -2.37 9.65 15.09
CA ARG A 72 -2.47 8.91 16.35
C ARG A 72 -3.25 7.61 16.21
N GLU A 73 -2.83 6.58 16.93
CA GLU A 73 -3.66 5.41 17.16
C GLU A 73 -4.74 5.72 18.19
N LEU A 74 -6.00 5.63 17.78
CA LEU A 74 -7.12 5.90 18.66
C LEU A 74 -7.50 4.65 19.46
N THR A 75 -7.77 4.84 20.76
CA THR A 75 -8.38 3.79 21.60
C THR A 75 -9.81 3.50 21.15
N PHE A 76 -10.36 2.36 21.58
CA PHE A 76 -11.75 2.01 21.29
C PHE A 76 -12.74 3.11 21.72
N ASP A 77 -12.59 3.63 22.95
CA ASP A 77 -13.46 4.68 23.48
C ASP A 77 -13.33 5.99 22.69
N GLN A 78 -12.12 6.35 22.24
CA GLN A 78 -11.89 7.53 21.40
C GLN A 78 -12.57 7.38 20.04
N LYS A 79 -12.56 6.17 19.45
CA LYS A 79 -13.27 5.88 18.20
C LYS A 79 -14.78 6.00 18.40
N GLN A 80 -15.31 5.42 19.48
CA GLN A 80 -16.75 5.50 19.77
C GLN A 80 -17.19 6.96 19.97
N ARG A 81 -16.45 7.73 20.76
CA ARG A 81 -16.75 9.15 20.98
C ARG A 81 -16.77 9.95 19.68
N ARG A 82 -15.81 9.73 18.78
CA ARG A 82 -15.80 10.37 17.45
C ARG A 82 -17.03 10.02 16.63
N VAL A 83 -17.52 8.78 16.69
CA VAL A 83 -18.75 8.36 16.00
C VAL A 83 -19.95 9.08 16.60
N ASP A 84 -20.07 9.09 17.92
CA ASP A 84 -21.19 9.72 18.63
C ASP A 84 -21.27 11.22 18.34
N ASP A 85 -20.14 11.92 18.44
CA ASP A 85 -20.01 13.34 18.11
C ASP A 85 -20.39 13.58 16.64
N SER A 86 -19.88 12.76 15.71
CA SER A 86 -20.18 12.89 14.27
C SER A 86 -21.67 12.71 13.97
N VAL A 87 -22.33 11.75 14.63
CA VAL A 87 -23.78 11.54 14.49
C VAL A 87 -24.55 12.76 15.00
N GLN A 88 -24.13 13.35 16.12
CA GLN A 88 -24.75 14.56 16.66
C GLN A 88 -24.59 15.76 15.71
N TYR A 89 -23.37 16.02 15.23
CA TYR A 89 -23.11 17.10 14.28
C TYR A 89 -23.87 16.91 12.97
N LEU A 90 -23.96 15.67 12.47
CA LEU A 90 -24.72 15.37 11.26
C LEU A 90 -26.21 15.69 11.43
N LYS A 91 -26.80 15.40 12.60
CA LYS A 91 -28.20 15.77 12.90
C LYS A 91 -28.39 17.29 12.88
N MET A 92 -27.48 18.05 13.49
CA MET A 92 -27.52 19.52 13.50
C MET A 92 -27.42 20.11 12.09
N ILE A 93 -26.49 19.60 11.29
CA ILE A 93 -26.30 20.02 9.89
C ILE A 93 -27.55 19.69 9.06
N LYS A 94 -28.16 18.51 9.23
CA LYS A 94 -29.38 18.12 8.50
C LYS A 94 -30.60 18.94 8.90
N HIS A 95 -30.69 19.38 10.15
CA HIS A 95 -31.83 20.15 10.64
C HIS A 95 -31.88 21.56 10.03
N ASN A 96 -30.76 22.30 10.06
CA ASN A 96 -30.68 23.63 9.46
C ASN A 96 -29.23 23.98 9.10
N LYS A 97 -28.75 23.42 7.97
CA LYS A 97 -27.40 23.65 7.45
C LYS A 97 -27.01 25.13 7.32
N PRO A 98 -27.83 26.02 6.71
CA PRO A 98 -27.39 27.41 6.50
C PRO A 98 -27.22 28.18 7.81
N GLU A 99 -28.13 28.05 8.79
CA GLU A 99 -27.95 28.70 10.10
C GLU A 99 -26.80 28.09 10.90
N PHE A 100 -26.63 26.76 10.86
CA PHE A 100 -25.53 26.07 11.52
C PHE A 100 -24.18 26.60 11.03
N LEU A 101 -23.97 26.62 9.70
CA LEU A 101 -22.73 27.11 9.11
C LEU A 101 -22.51 28.61 9.34
N ARG A 102 -23.58 29.42 9.40
CA ARG A 102 -23.45 30.87 9.72
C ARG A 102 -22.82 31.12 11.09
N ARG A 103 -23.03 30.23 12.05
CA ARG A 103 -22.56 30.38 13.44
C ARG A 103 -21.30 29.56 13.73
N TYR A 104 -20.92 28.66 12.84
CA TYR A 104 -19.82 27.73 13.06
C TYR A 104 -18.48 28.44 12.79
N VAL A 105 -17.73 28.72 13.85
CA VAL A 105 -16.39 29.32 13.79
C VAL A 105 -15.38 28.33 14.34
N THR A 106 -14.32 28.05 13.59
CA THR A 106 -13.23 27.15 14.01
C THR A 106 -11.91 27.89 13.99
N MET A 107 -10.99 27.47 14.85
CA MET A 107 -9.62 27.96 14.90
C MET A 107 -8.68 26.78 15.15
N ASP A 108 -7.56 26.75 14.45
CA ASP A 108 -6.51 25.76 14.62
C ASP A 108 -5.14 26.45 14.41
N GLU A 109 -4.11 25.91 15.05
CA GLU A 109 -2.75 26.43 14.98
C GLU A 109 -1.90 25.54 14.08
N THR A 110 -1.33 26.11 13.02
CA THR A 110 -0.41 25.39 12.12
C THR A 110 1.00 25.94 12.28
N TRP A 111 1.95 25.05 12.59
CA TRP A 111 3.37 25.40 12.63
C TRP A 111 3.91 25.63 11.21
N HIS A 112 4.43 26.83 10.94
CA HIS A 112 5.12 27.13 9.70
C HIS A 112 6.63 26.91 9.85
N HIS A 113 7.14 25.85 9.22
CA HIS A 113 8.58 25.55 9.22
C HIS A 113 9.29 26.23 8.05
N HIS A 114 10.48 26.80 8.29
CA HIS A 114 11.33 27.43 7.26
C HIS A 114 11.98 26.41 6.29
N PHE A 115 11.95 25.12 6.61
CA PHE A 115 12.54 24.04 5.81
C PHE A 115 11.66 22.78 5.86
N THR A 116 11.45 22.12 4.71
CA THR A 116 10.66 20.89 4.60
C THR A 116 11.59 19.67 4.40
N PRO A 117 11.63 18.67 5.30
CA PRO A 117 12.40 17.44 5.07
C PRO A 117 11.75 16.54 4.00
N LYS A 118 12.61 15.74 3.33
CA LYS A 118 12.31 14.95 2.11
C LYS A 118 11.44 13.69 2.33
N SER A 119 10.98 13.15 1.19
CA SER A 119 9.76 12.36 0.94
C SER A 119 9.60 10.99 1.62
N ASN A 120 8.32 10.68 1.87
CA ASN A 120 7.66 9.46 2.34
C ASN A 120 7.95 8.14 1.57
N ARG A 121 8.98 8.06 0.73
CA ARG A 121 9.16 6.91 -0.18
C ARG A 121 9.66 5.64 0.52
N GLN A 122 10.18 5.76 1.75
CA GLN A 122 10.71 4.64 2.52
C GLN A 122 9.63 3.81 3.25
N SER A 123 8.38 4.29 3.31
CA SER A 123 7.25 3.63 3.99
C SER A 123 6.42 2.72 3.07
N SER A 124 6.93 2.36 1.89
CA SER A 124 6.16 1.58 0.92
C SER A 124 6.22 0.08 1.19
N GLU A 125 5.07 -0.58 1.08
CA GLU A 125 4.83 -1.98 1.44
C GLU A 125 4.01 -2.68 0.35
N TRP A 126 4.15 -3.99 0.18
CA TRP A 126 3.40 -4.78 -0.79
C TRP A 126 2.04 -5.19 -0.21
N THR A 127 0.98 -5.01 -0.98
CA THR A 127 -0.42 -5.25 -0.60
C THR A 127 -1.16 -6.00 -1.70
N ALA A 128 -2.13 -6.84 -1.33
CA ALA A 128 -3.00 -7.52 -2.29
C ALA A 128 -3.98 -6.52 -2.96
N GLN A 129 -4.57 -6.92 -4.09
CA GLN A 129 -5.36 -6.03 -4.95
C GLN A 129 -6.56 -5.35 -4.25
N ASP A 130 -7.14 -6.00 -3.24
CA ASP A 130 -8.32 -5.51 -2.51
C ASP A 130 -8.03 -5.09 -1.06
N GLU A 131 -6.75 -5.06 -0.67
CA GLU A 131 -6.36 -4.67 0.68
C GLU A 131 -6.03 -3.17 0.78
N PRO A 132 -6.53 -2.48 1.84
CA PRO A 132 -6.15 -1.10 2.07
C PRO A 132 -4.70 -1.00 2.53
N ALA A 133 -4.01 0.07 2.12
CA ALA A 133 -2.66 0.36 2.58
C ALA A 133 -2.61 0.49 4.12
N LEU A 134 -1.55 -0.02 4.74
CA LEU A 134 -1.34 0.08 6.18
C LEU A 134 -1.22 1.54 6.64
N MET A 135 -1.62 1.76 7.88
CA MET A 135 -1.57 3.07 8.56
C MET A 135 -0.37 3.10 9.49
N LEU A 136 0.59 4.01 9.25
CA LEU A 136 1.71 4.25 10.15
C LEU A 136 1.34 5.32 11.17
N ILE A 137 1.47 5.00 12.45
CA ILE A 137 1.20 5.94 13.55
C ILE A 137 2.48 6.70 13.91
N THR A 138 2.39 8.03 14.01
CA THR A 138 3.45 8.86 14.60
C THR A 138 3.51 8.63 16.11
N LYS A 139 4.69 8.27 16.64
CA LYS A 139 4.97 8.21 18.09
C LYS A 139 5.10 9.61 18.69
#